data_AF-A0A6P0S217-F1
#
_entry.id   AF-A0A6P0S217-F1
#
_cell.length_a   1.000
_cell.length_b   1.000
_cell.length_c   1.000
_cell.angle_alpha   90.00
_cell.angle_beta   90.00
_cell.angle_gamma   90.00
#
_symmetry.space_group_name_H-M   'P 1'
#
loop_
_entity.id
_entity.type
_entity.pdbx_description
1 polymer ?
#
loop_
_entity_poly.entity_id
_entity_poly.type
_entity_poly.pdbx_seq_one_letter_code
_entity_poly.pdbx_strand_id
1 'polypeptide(L)'
;MSDRLSHLQDKIRQDALTVIDCCETKGELDFLFPELTRIHDHDLLVLETWQNQVDWMQSLPSSELKLLQSADFSNSDATTSPEASLDSNILAEPPEQLLYKNLEQKSHFESLLNQLQFMIKPELRREQEAYITQQAAMAGYKSLVPDNLEKASNLAVANLYWYFQVRDEPEEE
;
A
#
# COMPACT_ATOMS: atom_id res chain seq x y z
N MET A 1 -18.78 -13.57 -10.18
CA MET A 1 -17.31 -13.56 -10.31
C MET A 1 -16.69 -12.39 -9.58
N SER A 2 -17.29 -11.19 -9.68
CA SER A 2 -16.89 -10.03 -8.87
C SER A 2 -16.82 -10.32 -7.38
N ASP A 3 -17.85 -10.95 -6.80
CA ASP A 3 -17.85 -11.33 -5.37
C ASP A 3 -16.65 -12.20 -4.95
N ARG A 4 -16.17 -13.07 -5.85
CA ARG A 4 -15.00 -13.93 -5.56
C ARG A 4 -13.70 -13.14 -5.60
N LEU A 5 -13.61 -12.13 -6.47
CA LEU A 5 -12.46 -11.23 -6.55
C LEU A 5 -12.42 -10.28 -5.35
N SER A 6 -13.54 -9.70 -4.93
CA SER A 6 -13.62 -8.93 -3.68
C SER A 6 -13.14 -9.79 -2.51
N HIS A 7 -13.71 -10.99 -2.37
CA HIS A 7 -13.37 -11.88 -1.25
C HIS A 7 -11.88 -12.26 -1.24
N LEU A 8 -11.28 -12.48 -2.41
CA LEU A 8 -9.84 -12.74 -2.52
C LEU A 8 -9.01 -11.53 -2.09
N GLN A 9 -9.35 -10.33 -2.55
CA GLN A 9 -8.65 -9.11 -2.15
C GLN A 9 -8.75 -8.86 -0.64
N ASP A 10 -9.94 -9.00 -0.06
CA ASP A 10 -10.16 -8.83 1.37
C ASP A 10 -9.35 -9.85 2.19
N LYS A 11 -9.31 -11.10 1.72
CA LYS A 11 -8.50 -12.14 2.34
C LYS A 11 -7.01 -11.83 2.28
N ILE A 12 -6.50 -11.40 1.12
CA ILE A 12 -5.08 -11.01 0.98
C ILE A 12 -4.74 -9.86 1.93
N ARG A 13 -5.60 -8.83 2.04
CA ARG A 13 -5.40 -7.72 2.97
C ARG A 13 -5.39 -8.21 4.43
N GLN A 14 -6.33 -9.06 4.81
CA GLN A 14 -6.41 -9.58 6.18
C GLN A 14 -5.22 -10.48 6.54
N ASP A 15 -4.80 -11.35 5.63
CA ASP A 15 -3.65 -12.23 5.81
C ASP A 15 -2.36 -11.38 5.88
N ALA A 16 -2.24 -10.34 5.05
CA ALA A 16 -1.12 -9.40 5.09
C ALA A 16 -1.03 -8.64 6.42
N LEU A 17 -2.15 -8.14 6.95
CA LEU A 17 -2.17 -7.52 8.28
C LEU A 17 -1.75 -8.50 9.37
N THR A 18 -2.24 -9.74 9.32
CA THR A 18 -1.87 -10.78 10.28
C THR A 18 -0.36 -11.05 10.26
N VAL A 19 0.24 -11.11 9.08
CA VAL A 19 1.69 -11.29 8.93
C VAL A 19 2.47 -10.10 9.48
N ILE A 20 1.99 -8.86 9.27
CA ILE A 20 2.63 -7.66 9.82
C ILE A 20 2.56 -7.66 11.35
N ASP A 21 1.41 -8.00 11.92
CA ASP A 21 1.19 -8.01 13.37
C ASP A 21 2.03 -9.10 14.08
N CYS A 22 2.42 -10.16 13.37
CA CYS A 22 3.31 -11.21 13.86
C CYS A 22 4.80 -10.92 13.61
N CYS A 23 5.17 -9.80 13.00
CA CYS A 23 6.56 -9.47 12.73
C CYS A 23 7.25 -8.94 13.99
N GLU A 24 8.21 -9.70 14.53
CA GLU A 24 8.90 -9.36 15.79
C GLU A 24 10.31 -8.82 15.55
N THR A 25 10.91 -9.14 14.41
CA THR A 25 12.32 -8.83 14.16
C THR A 25 12.52 -7.97 12.91
N LYS A 26 13.59 -7.17 12.93
CA LYS A 26 14.02 -6.40 11.77
C LYS A 26 14.34 -7.27 10.56
N GLY A 27 14.94 -8.44 10.78
CA GLY A 27 15.27 -9.37 9.69
C GLY A 27 14.03 -9.93 8.97
N GLU A 28 12.93 -10.15 9.70
CA GLU A 28 11.64 -10.50 9.09
C GLU A 28 11.10 -9.33 8.27
N LEU A 29 11.17 -8.11 8.81
CA LEU A 29 10.73 -6.91 8.11
C LEU A 29 11.53 -6.65 6.82
N ASP A 30 12.85 -6.91 6.84
CA ASP A 30 13.72 -6.78 5.67
C ASP A 30 13.27 -7.65 4.49
N PHE A 31 12.62 -8.78 4.79
CA PHE A 31 12.01 -9.67 3.81
C PHE A 31 10.56 -9.29 3.49
N LEU A 32 9.74 -9.01 4.51
CA LEU A 32 8.31 -8.80 4.36
C LEU A 32 7.96 -7.47 3.70
N PHE A 33 8.67 -6.40 4.03
CA PHE A 33 8.35 -5.06 3.55
C PHE A 33 8.30 -4.95 2.02
N PRO A 34 9.35 -5.34 1.27
CA PRO A 34 9.33 -5.24 -0.19
C PRO A 34 8.22 -6.11 -0.81
N GLU A 35 8.00 -7.32 -0.29
CA GLU A 35 7.00 -8.25 -0.81
C GLU A 35 5.57 -7.75 -0.57
N LEU A 36 5.28 -7.26 0.64
CA LEU A 36 3.96 -6.70 0.97
C LEU A 36 3.69 -5.40 0.19
N THR A 37 4.72 -4.58 -0.03
CA THR A 37 4.63 -3.39 -0.89
C THR A 37 4.26 -3.80 -2.32
N ARG A 38 4.91 -4.83 -2.86
CA ARG A 38 4.63 -5.35 -4.20
C ARG A 38 3.22 -5.92 -4.31
N ILE A 39 2.78 -6.73 -3.34
CA ILE A 39 1.43 -7.27 -3.30
C ILE A 39 0.40 -6.12 -3.31
N HIS A 40 0.66 -5.06 -2.54
CA HIS A 40 -0.23 -3.91 -2.48
C HIS A 40 -0.25 -3.12 -3.81
N ASP A 41 0.91 -2.68 -4.29
CA ASP A 41 1.00 -1.73 -5.40
C ASP A 41 0.75 -2.39 -6.76
N HIS A 42 0.96 -3.71 -6.87
CA HIS A 42 0.81 -4.44 -8.12
C HIS A 42 -0.33 -5.46 -8.05
N ASP A 43 -0.25 -6.46 -7.18
CA ASP A 43 -1.16 -7.61 -7.24
C ASP A 43 -2.60 -7.21 -6.89
N LEU A 44 -2.81 -6.45 -5.81
CA LEU A 44 -4.13 -5.95 -5.44
C LEU A 44 -4.69 -4.98 -6.49
N LEU A 45 -3.85 -4.13 -7.07
CA LEU A 45 -4.26 -3.20 -8.14
C LEU A 45 -4.72 -3.93 -9.40
N VAL A 46 -4.03 -5.02 -9.78
CA VAL A 46 -4.43 -5.88 -10.90
C VAL A 46 -5.78 -6.55 -10.60
N LEU A 47 -5.97 -7.07 -9.39
CA LEU A 47 -7.24 -7.68 -8.98
C LEU A 47 -8.40 -6.67 -8.99
N GLU A 48 -8.16 -5.45 -8.54
CA GLU A 48 -9.14 -4.35 -8.61
C GLU A 48 -9.48 -4.01 -10.06
N THR A 49 -8.47 -3.95 -10.94
CA THR A 49 -8.69 -3.71 -12.37
C THR A 49 -9.55 -4.81 -13.02
N TRP A 50 -9.27 -6.08 -12.71
CA TRP A 50 -10.07 -7.21 -13.19
C TRP A 50 -11.49 -7.19 -12.66
N GLN A 51 -11.66 -6.82 -11.38
CA GLN A 51 -12.97 -6.65 -10.78
C GLN A 51 -13.77 -5.55 -11.51
N ASN A 52 -13.18 -4.37 -11.68
CA ASN A 52 -13.80 -3.26 -12.39
C ASN A 52 -14.19 -3.64 -13.82
N GLN A 53 -13.36 -4.43 -14.52
CA GLN A 53 -13.67 -4.93 -15.85
C GLN A 53 -14.86 -5.91 -15.84
N VAL A 54 -14.89 -6.84 -14.88
CA VAL A 54 -15.99 -7.80 -14.71
C VAL A 54 -17.30 -7.10 -14.36
N ASP A 55 -17.26 -6.09 -13.50
CA ASP A 55 -18.42 -5.28 -13.11
C ASP A 55 -18.94 -4.44 -14.27
N TRP A 56 -18.02 -3.81 -15.02
CA TRP A 56 -18.35 -3.11 -16.25
C TRP A 56 -19.05 -4.04 -17.24
N MET A 57 -18.48 -5.22 -17.52
CA MET A 57 -19.10 -6.19 -18.42
C MET A 57 -20.50 -6.64 -17.97
N GLN A 58 -20.72 -6.78 -16.66
CA GLN A 58 -22.04 -7.13 -16.11
C GLN A 58 -23.05 -5.99 -16.19
N SER A 59 -22.59 -4.73 -16.19
CA SER A 59 -23.44 -3.55 -16.30
C SER A 59 -23.95 -3.27 -17.72
N LEU A 60 -23.34 -3.89 -18.75
CA LEU A 60 -23.67 -3.60 -20.14
C LEU A 60 -25.00 -4.24 -20.60
N PRO A 61 -25.79 -3.53 -21.42
CA PRO A 61 -26.94 -4.10 -22.12
C PRO A 61 -26.54 -5.24 -23.05
N SER A 62 -27.44 -6.22 -23.25
CA SER A 62 -27.17 -7.37 -24.12
C SER A 62 -26.87 -7.01 -25.59
N SER A 63 -27.33 -5.85 -26.06
CA SER A 63 -27.00 -5.31 -27.39
C SER A 63 -25.54 -4.86 -27.50
N GLU A 64 -24.99 -4.27 -26.45
CA GLU A 64 -23.60 -3.79 -26.41
C GLU A 64 -22.63 -4.94 -26.20
N LEU A 65 -22.99 -5.94 -25.39
CA LEU A 65 -22.23 -7.17 -25.23
C LEU A 65 -22.06 -7.93 -26.56
N LYS A 66 -23.12 -8.00 -27.38
CA LYS A 66 -23.05 -8.61 -28.72
C LYS A 66 -22.15 -7.81 -29.65
N LEU A 67 -22.20 -6.48 -29.57
CA LEU A 67 -21.37 -5.60 -30.38
C LEU A 67 -19.87 -5.75 -30.03
N LEU A 68 -19.55 -5.84 -28.73
CA LEU A 68 -18.19 -6.13 -28.24
C LEU A 68 -17.68 -7.52 -28.65
N GLN A 69 -18.53 -8.55 -28.58
CA GLN A 69 -18.16 -9.89 -29.02
C GLN A 69 -17.97 -10.00 -30.53
N SER A 70 -18.67 -9.17 -31.30
CA SER A 70 -18.53 -9.09 -32.75
C SER A 70 -17.42 -8.16 -33.23
N ALA A 71 -16.81 -7.38 -32.31
CA ALA A 71 -15.73 -6.47 -32.64
C ALA A 71 -14.43 -7.26 -32.83
N ASP A 72 -13.81 -7.08 -33.99
CA ASP A 72 -12.56 -7.72 -34.35
C ASP A 72 -11.39 -6.86 -33.84
N PHE A 73 -10.91 -7.16 -32.63
CA PHE A 73 -9.77 -6.46 -32.02
C PHE A 73 -8.41 -6.91 -32.60
N SER A 74 -8.43 -7.73 -33.65
CA SER A 74 -7.24 -8.27 -34.33
C SER A 74 -6.39 -7.22 -35.05
N ASN A 75 -6.84 -5.96 -35.12
CA ASN A 75 -6.08 -4.81 -35.64
C ASN A 75 -5.62 -3.85 -34.53
N SER A 76 -5.34 -4.36 -33.34
CA SER A 76 -4.39 -3.68 -32.46
C SER A 76 -3.02 -3.91 -33.09
N ASP A 77 -2.44 -2.87 -33.70
CA ASP A 77 -0.98 -2.76 -33.78
C ASP A 77 -0.48 -2.94 -32.36
N ALA A 78 -0.14 -4.19 -32.00
CA ALA A 78 0.63 -4.50 -30.84
C ALA A 78 1.87 -3.64 -31.02
N THR A 79 1.92 -2.54 -30.28
CA THR A 79 3.13 -1.75 -30.17
C THR A 79 4.17 -2.77 -29.77
N THR A 80 5.03 -3.09 -30.72
CA THR A 80 6.17 -3.95 -30.52
C THR A 80 6.83 -3.37 -29.29
N SER A 81 6.71 -4.07 -28.16
CA SER A 81 7.59 -3.82 -27.03
C SER A 81 8.96 -3.74 -27.67
N PRO A 82 9.74 -2.66 -27.48
CA PRO A 82 11.11 -2.67 -27.96
C PRO A 82 11.67 -3.96 -27.39
N GLU A 83 12.24 -4.79 -28.28
CA GLU A 83 13.06 -5.92 -27.88
C GLU A 83 14.08 -5.34 -26.91
N ALA A 84 13.78 -5.46 -25.61
CA ALA A 84 14.71 -5.16 -24.56
C ALA A 84 15.76 -6.23 -24.75
N SER A 85 16.84 -5.82 -25.41
CA SER A 85 18.11 -6.52 -25.50
C SER A 85 18.27 -7.40 -24.25
N LEU A 86 18.24 -8.71 -24.46
CA LEU A 86 18.75 -9.72 -23.55
C LEU A 86 20.27 -9.49 -23.42
N ASP A 87 20.64 -8.39 -22.77
CA ASP A 87 22.01 -8.05 -22.46
C ASP A 87 22.04 -7.43 -21.06
N SER A 88 22.77 -8.13 -20.18
CA SER A 88 23.14 -7.77 -18.81
C SER A 88 22.23 -8.36 -17.72
N ASN A 89 22.57 -9.58 -17.32
CA ASN A 89 22.43 -10.14 -15.96
C ASN A 89 23.09 -9.22 -14.91
N ILE A 90 22.56 -8.01 -14.74
CA ILE A 90 22.73 -7.24 -13.52
C ILE A 90 21.40 -7.41 -12.80
N LEU A 91 21.41 -8.16 -11.71
CA LEU A 91 20.31 -8.23 -10.74
C LEU A 91 20.10 -6.81 -10.20
N ALA A 92 19.39 -5.98 -10.96
CA ALA A 92 18.95 -4.68 -10.49
C ALA A 92 18.03 -4.94 -9.30
N GLU A 93 18.34 -4.32 -8.16
CA GLU A 93 17.51 -4.45 -6.96
C GLU A 93 16.08 -4.02 -7.29
N PRO A 94 15.06 -4.79 -6.85
CA PRO A 94 13.67 -4.41 -7.06
C PRO A 94 13.40 -2.99 -6.52
N PRO A 95 12.56 -2.19 -7.19
CA PRO A 95 12.25 -0.83 -6.74
C PRO A 95 11.68 -0.80 -5.31
N GLU A 96 10.96 -1.84 -4.90
CA GLU A 96 10.41 -2.01 -3.56
C GLU A 96 11.52 -2.16 -2.52
N GLN A 97 12.62 -2.85 -2.87
CA GLN A 97 13.80 -2.99 -2.01
C GLN A 97 14.51 -1.64 -1.81
N LEU A 98 14.65 -0.86 -2.88
CA LEU A 98 15.27 0.46 -2.83
C LEU A 98 14.43 1.44 -2.00
N LEU A 99 13.10 1.38 -2.15
CA LEU A 99 12.16 2.14 -1.33
C LEU A 99 12.34 1.79 0.14
N TYR A 100 12.32 0.50 0.49
CA TYR A 100 12.48 0.05 1.87
C TYR A 100 13.79 0.56 2.50
N LYS A 101 14.93 0.36 1.83
CA LYS A 101 16.25 0.86 2.31
C LYS A 101 16.26 2.37 2.55
N ASN A 102 15.53 3.14 1.74
CA ASN A 102 15.43 4.59 1.94
C ASN A 102 14.59 4.96 3.17
N LEU A 103 13.50 4.23 3.41
CA LEU A 103 12.60 4.45 4.54
C LEU A 103 13.23 4.02 5.86
N GLU A 104 13.95 2.90 5.84
CA GLU A 104 14.69 2.34 6.97
C GLU A 104 15.70 3.34 7.55
N GLN A 105 16.38 4.10 6.70
CA GLN A 105 17.33 5.14 7.14
C GLN A 105 16.66 6.33 7.85
N LYS A 106 15.35 6.50 7.67
CA LYS A 106 14.60 7.69 8.12
C LYS A 106 13.75 7.42 9.35
N SER A 107 13.64 6.16 9.79
CA SER A 107 12.61 5.73 10.74
C SER A 107 13.08 4.55 11.57
N HIS A 108 12.33 4.23 12.62
CA HIS A 108 12.54 3.05 13.45
C HIS A 108 11.61 1.91 13.03
N PHE A 109 11.83 0.73 13.60
CA PHE A 109 11.17 -0.52 13.23
C PHE A 109 9.64 -0.42 13.29
N GLU A 110 9.13 0.12 14.38
CA GLU A 110 7.70 0.20 14.68
C GLU A 110 6.98 1.17 13.72
N SER A 111 7.61 2.30 13.37
CA SER A 111 7.11 3.19 12.32
C SER A 111 7.00 2.51 10.96
N LEU A 112 7.96 1.66 10.61
CA LEU A 112 7.95 0.95 9.32
C LEU A 112 6.83 -0.09 9.28
N LEU A 113 6.55 -0.79 10.39
CA LEU A 113 5.39 -1.66 10.51
C LEU A 113 4.08 -0.88 10.35
N ASN A 114 3.93 0.25 11.05
CA ASN A 114 2.73 1.06 10.93
C ASN A 114 2.55 1.61 9.52
N GLN A 115 3.63 1.99 8.83
CA GLN A 115 3.54 2.38 7.42
C GLN A 115 2.92 1.26 6.56
N LEU A 116 3.36 0.00 6.72
CA LEU A 116 2.79 -1.13 5.99
C LEU A 116 1.32 -1.33 6.34
N GLN A 117 0.97 -1.23 7.62
CA GLN A 117 -0.42 -1.33 8.07
C GLN A 117 -1.29 -0.23 7.44
N PHE A 118 -0.80 1.00 7.30
CA PHE A 118 -1.57 2.08 6.66
C PHE A 118 -1.79 1.87 5.17
N MET A 119 -0.86 1.21 4.49
CA MET A 119 -1.03 0.87 3.07
C MET A 119 -2.17 -0.14 2.92
N ILE A 120 -2.20 -1.17 3.76
CA ILE A 120 -3.20 -2.25 3.65
C ILE A 120 -4.56 -1.85 4.26
N LYS A 121 -4.55 -1.07 5.34
CA LYS A 121 -5.74 -0.65 6.10
C LYS A 121 -5.69 0.86 6.41
N PRO A 122 -6.16 1.71 5.47
CA PRO A 122 -6.12 3.16 5.62
C PRO A 122 -6.87 3.70 6.83
N GLU A 123 -7.81 2.94 7.41
CA GLU A 123 -8.55 3.34 8.60
C GLU A 123 -7.63 3.49 9.83
N LEU A 124 -6.62 2.62 9.96
CA LEU A 124 -5.64 2.70 11.06
C LEU A 124 -4.86 4.01 11.02
N ARG A 125 -4.58 4.51 9.81
CA ARG A 125 -3.91 5.80 9.63
C ARG A 125 -4.75 6.94 10.22
N ARG A 126 -6.06 6.94 10.00
CA ARG A 126 -6.96 8.01 10.50
C ARG A 126 -7.00 8.07 12.01
N GLU A 127 -6.99 6.92 12.67
CA GLU A 127 -6.94 6.84 14.14
C GLU A 127 -5.66 7.47 14.69
N GLN A 128 -4.52 7.19 14.06
CA GLN A 128 -3.25 7.79 14.45
C GLN A 128 -3.16 9.29 14.13
N GLU A 129 -3.68 9.75 12.99
CA GLU A 129 -3.75 11.17 12.66
C GLU A 129 -4.57 11.96 13.69
N ALA A 130 -5.68 11.39 14.15
CA ALA A 130 -6.50 11.99 15.21
C ALA A 130 -5.72 12.10 16.54
N TYR A 131 -5.01 11.04 16.93
CA TYR A 131 -4.13 11.05 18.11
C TYR A 131 -3.02 12.10 17.99
N ILE A 132 -2.31 12.14 16.86
CA ILE A 132 -1.25 13.13 16.59
C ILE A 132 -1.81 14.55 16.69
N THR A 133 -2.98 14.80 16.11
CA THR A 133 -3.62 16.13 16.15
C THR A 133 -3.92 16.55 17.59
N GLN A 134 -4.43 15.63 18.41
CA GLN A 134 -4.72 15.88 19.82
C GLN A 134 -3.44 16.22 20.60
N GLN A 135 -2.41 15.40 20.47
CA GLN A 135 -1.15 15.59 21.19
C GLN A 135 -0.40 16.83 20.72
N ALA A 136 -0.43 17.10 19.42
CA ALA A 136 0.14 18.30 18.85
C ALA A 136 -0.51 19.56 19.40
N ALA A 137 -1.85 19.57 19.55
CA ALA A 137 -2.56 20.70 20.13
C ALA A 137 -2.14 20.95 21.58
N MET A 138 -1.98 19.88 22.39
CA MET A 138 -1.50 19.97 23.77
C MET A 138 -0.05 20.48 23.86
N ALA A 139 0.81 20.04 22.94
CA ALA A 139 2.20 20.47 22.86
C ALA A 139 2.41 21.83 22.16
N GLY A 140 1.35 22.45 21.62
CA GLY A 140 1.39 23.76 20.97
C GLY A 140 1.86 23.76 19.51
N TYR A 141 1.91 22.61 18.84
CA TYR A 141 2.29 22.50 17.42
C TYR A 141 1.12 22.84 16.49
N LYS A 142 1.05 24.10 16.06
CA LYS A 142 -0.05 24.62 15.22
C LYS A 142 -0.10 24.07 13.79
N SER A 143 0.98 23.45 13.31
CA SER A 143 1.07 22.93 11.94
C SER A 143 0.60 21.49 11.79
N LEU A 144 0.49 20.73 12.87
CA LEU A 144 0.06 19.33 12.86
C LEU A 144 -1.47 19.25 13.02
N VAL A 145 -2.15 19.78 12.01
CA VAL A 145 -3.61 19.78 11.88
C VAL A 145 -4.06 18.72 10.86
N PRO A 146 -5.32 18.26 10.89
CA PRO A 146 -5.81 17.19 10.02
C PRO A 146 -5.48 17.42 8.53
N ASP A 147 -5.77 18.60 8.00
CA ASP A 147 -5.51 18.97 6.59
C ASP A 147 -4.05 18.78 6.14
N ASN A 148 -3.10 18.94 7.06
CA ASN A 148 -1.68 18.75 6.77
C ASN A 148 -1.26 17.30 6.95
N LEU A 149 -1.85 16.58 7.90
CA LEU A 149 -1.58 15.17 8.14
C LEU A 149 -2.14 14.28 7.03
N GLU A 150 -3.32 14.62 6.48
CA GLU A 150 -3.90 13.91 5.33
C GLU A 150 -2.96 13.94 4.10
N LYS A 151 -2.23 15.05 3.91
CA LYS A 151 -1.26 15.23 2.82
C LYS A 151 0.12 14.66 3.12
N ALA A 152 0.38 14.31 4.38
CA ALA A 152 1.64 13.72 4.77
C ALA A 152 1.76 12.28 4.25
N SER A 153 2.99 11.81 4.10
CA SER A 153 3.23 10.40 3.75
C SER A 153 2.89 9.49 4.92
N ASN A 154 2.57 8.22 4.63
CA ASN A 154 2.36 7.20 5.66
C ASN A 154 3.54 7.12 6.64
N LEU A 155 4.78 7.24 6.15
CA LEU A 155 5.98 7.25 7.00
C LEU A 155 6.00 8.45 7.96
N ALA A 156 5.62 9.64 7.47
CA ALA A 156 5.63 10.84 8.30
C ALA A 156 4.59 10.73 9.43
N VAL A 157 3.40 10.21 9.12
CA VAL A 157 2.36 9.95 10.13
C VAL A 157 2.86 8.92 11.16
N ALA A 158 3.43 7.80 10.71
CA ALA A 158 3.96 6.76 11.60
C ALA A 158 5.06 7.30 12.54
N ASN A 159 6.02 8.06 11.99
CA ASN A 159 7.08 8.68 12.78
C ASN A 159 6.55 9.69 13.79
N LEU A 160 5.55 10.50 13.41
CA LEU A 160 4.92 11.46 14.32
C LEU A 160 4.15 10.75 15.43
N TYR A 161 3.44 9.66 15.11
CA TYR A 161 2.73 8.87 16.10
C TYR A 161 3.68 8.37 17.20
N TRP A 162 4.78 7.72 16.82
CA TRP A 162 5.76 7.21 17.77
C TRP A 162 6.53 8.31 18.50
N TYR A 163 6.78 9.46 17.85
CA TYR A 163 7.34 10.62 18.52
C TYR A 163 6.46 11.08 19.70
N PHE A 164 5.14 11.05 19.57
CA PHE A 164 4.23 11.40 20.66
C PHE A 164 4.05 10.26 21.67
N GLN A 165 3.99 9.00 21.22
CA GLN A 165 3.88 7.83 22.12
C GLN A 165 5.05 7.77 23.12
N VAL A 166 6.29 7.86 22.64
CA VAL A 166 7.49 7.80 23.49
C VAL A 166 7.55 8.98 24.48
N ARG A 167 6.93 10.12 24.15
CA ARG A 167 6.85 11.28 25.06
C ARG A 167 5.76 11.12 26.13
N ASP A 168 4.72 10.35 25.84
CA ASP A 168 3.60 10.10 26.74
C ASP A 168 3.89 8.89 27.67
N GLU A 169 4.92 8.08 27.36
CA GLU A 169 5.41 7.03 28.25
C GLU A 169 6.04 7.65 29.52
N PRO A 170 5.62 7.23 30.72
CA PRO A 170 6.29 7.64 31.95
C PRO A 170 7.71 7.09 31.95
N GLU A 171 8.71 7.93 32.25
CA GLU A 171 10.07 7.46 32.51
C GLU A 171 10.01 6.38 33.61
N GLU A 172 10.40 5.15 33.28
CA GLU A 172 10.59 4.10 34.28
C GLU A 172 11.71 4.56 35.24
N GLU A 173 11.36 4.82 36.51
CA GLU A 173 12.28 5.20 37.60
C GLU A 173 13.34 4.12 37.92
#